data_AF-A0A962H3N1-F1
#
_entry.id   AF-A0A962H3N1-F1
#
_cell.length_a   1.000
_cell.length_b   1.000
_cell.length_c   1.000
_cell.angle_alpha   90.00
_cell.angle_beta   90.00
_cell.angle_gamma   90.00
#
_symmetry.space_group_name_H-M   'P 1'
#
loop_
_entity.id
_entity.type
_entity.pdbx_description
1 polymer ?
#
loop_
_entity_poly.entity_id
_entity_poly.type
_entity_poly.pdbx_seq_one_letter_code
_entity_poly.pdbx_strand_id
1 'polypeptide(L)'
;GKSWRANWNNLNTFFDYPEDIRKVIYTTNAIESLNSVIRKVIKKRKIFPTDDSAKKAIFLAVKEASRKWTMPIRNWKPALNRFVIEFENRLGDYL
;
A
#
# COMPACT_ATOMS: atom_id res chain seq x y z
N GLY A 1 -1.66 -1.12 24.08
CA GLY A 1 -1.05 -2.28 24.78
C GLY A 1 -1.59 -3.62 24.30
N LYS A 2 -2.87 -3.92 24.55
CA LYS A 2 -3.46 -5.25 24.28
C LYS A 2 -3.43 -5.69 22.80
N SER A 3 -3.84 -4.83 21.86
CA SER A 3 -3.85 -5.17 20.42
C SER A 3 -2.43 -5.46 19.87
N TRP A 4 -1.42 -4.68 20.29
CA TRP A 4 -0.02 -4.92 19.92
C TRP A 4 0.50 -6.26 20.40
N ARG A 5 0.23 -6.62 21.66
CA ARG A 5 0.63 -7.91 22.23
C ARG A 5 -0.10 -9.08 21.58
N ALA A 6 -1.40 -8.92 21.29
CA ALA A 6 -2.21 -9.95 20.65
C ALA A 6 -1.79 -10.23 19.20
N ASN A 7 -1.34 -9.21 18.47
CA ASN A 7 -0.93 -9.34 17.06
C ASN A 7 0.59 -9.43 16.87
N TRP A 8 1.37 -9.51 17.95
CA TRP A 8 2.83 -9.42 17.90
C TRP A 8 3.45 -10.46 16.96
N ASN A 9 2.93 -11.69 16.95
CA ASN A 9 3.41 -12.76 16.07
C ASN A 9 3.30 -12.41 14.57
N ASN A 10 2.30 -11.61 14.18
CA ASN A 10 2.14 -11.17 12.79
C ASN A 10 2.98 -9.91 12.50
N LEU A 11 3.17 -9.07 13.51
CA LEU A 11 3.88 -7.80 13.38
C LEU A 11 5.40 -7.98 13.46
N ASN A 12 5.89 -9.03 14.12
CA ASN A 12 7.34 -9.22 14.29
C ASN A 12 8.05 -9.52 12.96
N THR A 13 7.37 -10.14 12.00
CA THR A 13 7.92 -10.51 10.69
C THR A 13 8.38 -9.28 9.90
N PHE A 14 7.82 -8.12 10.22
CA PHE A 14 8.27 -6.85 9.68
C PHE A 14 9.75 -6.57 10.01
N PHE A 15 10.23 -6.98 11.19
CA PHE A 15 11.60 -6.74 11.63
C PHE A 15 12.62 -7.69 11.00
N ASP A 16 12.17 -8.78 10.37
CA ASP A 16 13.04 -9.67 9.59
C ASP A 16 13.53 -8.98 8.31
N TYR A 17 12.85 -7.92 7.87
CA TYR A 17 13.26 -7.14 6.71
C TYR A 17 14.38 -6.14 7.03
N PRO A 18 15.40 -6.02 6.16
CA PRO A 18 16.40 -4.96 6.24
C PRO A 18 15.79 -3.56 6.26
N GLU A 19 16.56 -2.58 6.77
CA GLU A 19 16.08 -1.20 6.95
C GLU A 19 15.56 -0.56 5.65
N ASP A 20 16.21 -0.81 4.51
CA ASP A 20 15.81 -0.27 3.22
C ASP A 20 14.41 -0.76 2.78
N ILE A 21 14.09 -2.03 3.05
CA ILE A 21 12.78 -2.62 2.75
C ILE A 21 11.73 -2.12 3.75
N ARG A 22 12.08 -2.10 5.05
CA ARG A 22 11.20 -1.54 6.09
C ARG A 22 10.82 -0.10 5.78
N LYS A 23 11.77 0.71 5.28
CA LYS A 23 11.56 2.09 4.82
C LYS A 23 10.47 2.24 3.79
N VAL A 24 10.39 1.32 2.83
CA VAL A 24 9.34 1.35 1.83
C VAL A 24 8.00 0.93 2.43
N ILE A 25 7.98 -0.14 3.23
CA ILE A 25 6.75 -0.68 3.82
C ILE A 25 6.10 0.29 4.82
N TYR A 26 6.89 0.95 5.69
CA TYR A 26 6.32 1.84 6.71
C TYR A 26 5.80 3.16 6.16
N THR A 27 6.00 3.47 4.86
CA THR A 27 5.45 4.69 4.27
C THR A 27 3.92 4.59 4.15
N THR A 28 3.22 4.80 5.27
CA THR A 28 1.76 4.70 5.36
C THR A 28 1.05 5.77 4.51
N ASN A 29 1.76 6.83 4.13
CA ASN A 29 1.25 7.93 3.30
C ASN A 29 0.54 7.48 2.02
N ALA A 30 1.00 6.42 1.35
CA ALA A 30 0.36 5.96 0.11
C ALA A 30 -1.04 5.38 0.37
N ILE A 31 -1.15 4.49 1.36
CA ILE A 31 -2.41 3.84 1.75
C ILE A 31 -3.37 4.86 2.38
N GLU A 32 -2.86 5.73 3.26
CA GLU A 32 -3.66 6.77 3.91
C GLU A 32 -4.19 7.81 2.91
N SER A 33 -3.36 8.24 1.95
CA SER A 33 -3.75 9.15 0.88
C SER A 33 -4.86 8.55 0.02
N LEU A 34 -4.72 7.29 -0.41
CA LEU A 34 -5.75 6.61 -1.18
C LEU A 34 -7.06 6.46 -0.37
N ASN A 35 -6.96 6.03 0.89
CA ASN A 35 -8.09 5.91 1.78
C ASN A 35 -8.80 7.25 2.01
N SER A 36 -8.07 8.36 2.06
CA SER A 36 -8.63 9.72 2.14
C SER A 36 -9.47 10.06 0.90
N VAL A 37 -8.95 9.76 -0.30
CA VAL A 37 -9.68 9.96 -1.56
C VAL A 37 -10.95 9.10 -1.62
N ILE A 38 -10.85 7.81 -1.27
CA ILE A 38 -12.00 6.91 -1.24
C ILE A 38 -13.06 7.40 -0.24
N ARG A 39 -12.66 7.76 0.99
CA ARG A 39 -13.57 8.32 2.00
C ARG A 39 -14.27 9.59 1.52
N LYS A 40 -13.57 10.46 0.77
CA LYS A 40 -14.17 11.67 0.20
C LYS A 40 -15.31 11.35 -0.78
N VAL A 41 -15.11 10.35 -1.64
CA VAL A 41 -16.12 9.92 -2.62
C VAL A 41 -17.32 9.28 -1.92
N ILE A 42 -17.08 8.40 -0.94
CA ILE A 42 -18.14 7.74 -0.16
C ILE A 42 -18.93 8.77 0.66
N LYS A 43 -18.26 9.73 1.33
CA LYS A 43 -18.96 10.77 2.11
C LYS A 43 -19.89 11.63 1.24
N LYS A 44 -19.54 11.87 -0.02
CA LYS A 44 -20.39 12.60 -0.98
C LYS A 44 -21.59 11.78 -1.45
N ARG A 45 -21.51 10.44 -1.41
CA ARG A 45 -22.59 9.51 -1.80
C ARG A 45 -22.86 8.51 -0.68
N LYS A 46 -23.74 8.89 0.26
CA LYS A 46 -24.04 8.09 1.46
C LYS A 46 -24.79 6.79 1.18
N ILE A 47 -25.53 6.70 0.07
CA ILE A 47 -26.33 5.52 -0.31
C ILE A 47 -25.97 5.15 -1.75
N PHE A 48 -25.74 3.86 -1.97
CA PHE A 48 -25.50 3.28 -3.28
C PHE A 48 -26.69 2.38 -3.63
N PRO A 49 -27.31 2.54 -4.81
CA PRO A 49 -28.46 1.72 -5.22
C PRO A 49 -28.14 0.23 -5.37
N THR A 50 -26.91 -0.10 -5.75
CA THR A 50 -26.42 -1.48 -5.93
C THR A 50 -24.94 -1.60 -5.56
N ASP A 51 -24.48 -2.81 -5.26
CA ASP A 51 -23.05 -3.09 -5.01
C ASP A 51 -22.17 -2.70 -6.18
N ASP A 52 -22.62 -2.92 -7.41
CA ASP A 52 -21.87 -2.55 -8.61
C ASP A 52 -21.73 -1.02 -8.76
N SER A 53 -22.74 -0.25 -8.34
CA SER A 53 -22.64 1.20 -8.30
C SER A 53 -21.61 1.68 -7.27
N ALA A 54 -21.47 1.00 -6.14
CA ALA A 54 -20.44 1.26 -5.13
C ALA A 54 -19.05 0.90 -5.64
N LYS A 55 -18.88 -0.30 -6.22
CA LYS A 55 -17.62 -0.74 -6.85
C LYS A 55 -17.17 0.24 -7.93
N LYS A 56 -18.09 0.68 -8.81
CA LYS A 56 -17.78 1.64 -9.87
C LYS A 56 -17.33 2.99 -9.31
N ALA A 57 -17.95 3.47 -8.22
CA ALA A 57 -17.53 4.71 -7.58
C ALA A 57 -16.11 4.62 -6.99
N ILE A 58 -15.79 3.50 -6.32
CA ILE A 58 -14.43 3.26 -5.79
C ILE A 58 -13.43 3.14 -6.94
N PHE A 59 -13.75 2.37 -7.99
CA PHE A 59 -12.89 2.22 -9.16
C PHE A 59 -12.54 3.57 -9.80
N LEU A 60 -13.54 4.43 -10.02
CA LEU A 60 -13.31 5.76 -10.58
C LEU A 60 -12.47 6.64 -9.65
N ALA A 61 -12.66 6.53 -8.33
CA ALA A 61 -11.85 7.25 -7.34
C ALA A 61 -10.38 6.83 -7.39
N VAL A 62 -10.12 5.52 -7.44
CA VAL A 62 -8.77 4.94 -7.55
C VAL A 62 -8.14 5.35 -8.88
N LYS A 63 -8.88 5.24 -9.99
CA LYS A 63 -8.41 5.62 -11.33
C LYS A 63 -8.02 7.10 -11.41
N GLU A 64 -8.78 8.00 -10.79
CA GLU A 64 -8.43 9.41 -10.77
C GLU A 64 -7.25 9.70 -9.84
N ALA A 65 -7.17 9.02 -8.68
CA ALA A 65 -6.02 9.14 -7.78
C ALA A 65 -4.71 8.66 -8.44
N SER A 66 -4.77 7.55 -9.19
CA SER A 66 -3.60 6.93 -9.80
C SER A 66 -2.95 7.81 -10.87
N ARG A 67 -3.69 8.74 -11.49
CA ARG A 67 -3.14 9.72 -12.44
C ARG A 67 -2.06 10.61 -11.82
N LYS A 68 -2.05 10.76 -10.49
CA LYS A 68 -1.06 11.55 -9.76
C LYS A 68 0.12 10.72 -9.26
N TRP A 69 0.13 9.40 -9.46
CA TRP A 69 1.22 8.51 -9.06
C TRP A 69 2.34 8.51 -10.11
N THR A 70 2.87 9.70 -10.39
CA THR A 70 3.94 9.90 -11.37
C THR A 70 5.34 9.87 -10.74
N MET A 71 5.42 10.11 -9.43
CA MET A 71 6.68 10.15 -8.71
C MET A 71 7.09 8.77 -8.21
N PRO A 72 8.36 8.37 -8.37
CA PRO A 72 8.86 7.10 -7.86
C PRO A 72 8.83 7.07 -6.33
N ILE A 73 8.70 5.87 -5.77
CA ILE A 73 8.76 5.67 -4.32
C ILE A 73 10.13 6.12 -3.80
N ARG A 74 10.12 6.91 -2.73
CA ARG A 74 11.36 7.39 -2.09
C ARG A 74 12.18 6.19 -1.61
N ASN A 75 13.48 6.21 -1.88
CA ASN A 75 14.42 5.13 -1.53
C ASN A 75 14.09 3.77 -2.18
N TRP A 76 13.33 3.75 -3.28
CA TRP A 76 12.99 2.50 -3.96
C TRP A 76 14.21 1.75 -4.50
N LYS A 77 15.18 2.44 -5.08
CA LYS A 77 16.37 1.80 -5.68
C LYS A 77 17.22 1.02 -4.65
N PRO A 78 17.59 1.60 -3.49
CA PRO A 78 18.22 0.82 -2.41
C PRO A 78 17.38 -0.38 -1.94
N ALA A 79 16.08 -0.20 -1.77
CA ALA A 79 15.17 -1.27 -1.37
C ALA A 79 15.12 -2.39 -2.41
N LEU A 80 15.07 -2.05 -3.71
CA LEU A 80 15.06 -3.00 -4.81
C LEU A 80 16.33 -3.83 -4.81
N ASN A 81 17.50 -3.21 -4.69
CA ASN A 81 18.77 -3.95 -4.59
C ASN A 81 18.75 -4.95 -3.42
N ARG A 82 18.15 -4.56 -2.30
CA ARG A 82 18.00 -5.47 -1.16
C ARG A 82 17.02 -6.60 -1.44
N PHE A 83 15.89 -6.32 -2.10
CA PHE A 83 14.95 -7.35 -2.52
C PHE A 83 15.59 -8.38 -3.47
N VAL A 84 16.46 -7.93 -4.38
CA VAL A 84 17.18 -8.83 -5.30
C VAL A 84 18.10 -9.77 -4.54
N ILE A 85 18.78 -9.30 -3.49
CA ILE A 85 19.67 -10.13 -2.66
C ILE A 85 18.85 -11.13 -1.81
N GLU A 86 17.80 -10.66 -1.13
CA GLU A 86 17.01 -11.51 -0.21
C GLU A 86 16.08 -12.50 -0.95
N PHE A 87 15.68 -12.18 -2.18
CA PHE A 87 14.69 -12.94 -2.96
C PHE A 87 15.15 -13.20 -4.41
N GLU A 88 16.43 -13.55 -4.59
CA GLU A 88 17.07 -13.78 -5.90
C GLU A 88 16.22 -14.64 -6.84
N ASN A 89 15.74 -15.79 -6.35
CA ASN A 89 14.94 -16.75 -7.12
C ASN A 89 13.52 -16.27 -7.50
N ARG A 90 13.07 -15.12 -6.99
CA ARG A 90 11.71 -14.59 -7.26
C ARG A 90 11.71 -13.41 -8.23
N LEU A 91 12.85 -12.75 -8.39
CA LEU A 91 12.97 -11.51 -9.16
C LEU A 91 13.77 -11.69 -10.45
N GLY A 92 14.50 -12.79 -10.62
CA GLY A 92 15.28 -13.07 -11.83
C GLY A 92 14.48 -13.00 -13.14
N ASP A 93 13.20 -13.38 -13.12
CA ASP A 93 12.33 -13.32 -14.31
C ASP A 93 11.77 -11.92 -14.62
N TYR A 94 11.91 -10.95 -13.70
CA TYR A 94 11.30 -9.63 -13.77
C TYR A 94 12.31 -8.47 -13.84
N LEU A 95 13.61 -8.78 -13.76
CA LEU A 95 14.74 -7.85 -13.93
C LEU A 95 15.25 -7.90 -15.37
#